data_AF-N1U3I9-F1
#
_entry.id   AF-N1U3I9-F1
#
_cell.length_a   1.000
_cell.length_b   1.000
_cell.length_c   1.000
_cell.angle_alpha   90.00
_cell.angle_beta   90.00
_cell.angle_gamma   90.00
#
_symmetry.space_group_name_H-M   'P 1'
#
loop_
_entity.id
_entity.type
_entity.pdbx_description
1 polymer ?
#
loop_
_entity_poly.entity_id
_entity_poly.type
_entity_poly.pdbx_seq_one_letter_code
_entity_poly.pdbx_strand_id
1 'polypeptide(L)'
;MAAKTFSKVKSKTHSKAKTKAVSVKKAKPKVAFALSKGFIDFKNPLPVVYQPDSEEQKGKQNLIQWIKSNKRALTDDLKEYGAVLFRGFDVSSPQDFEDVIINVDSNLKNNYLGTSPRNQVTQYAFTATELPPAYPIMQHAEMSFLDSPPKKLFFYCKKAPETFGETPITDLRKVLNEVPDFIREKFEKKKFVIPEFMTVLRIDPVFNFGEQNVGTRCFKRKIEKRWKRFLKNKTLRWNGSARIV
;
A
#
# COMPACT_ATOMS: atom_id res chain seq x y z
N MET A 1 18.78 72.38 -36.49
CA MET A 1 18.99 73.60 -35.68
C MET A 1 19.37 73.20 -34.26
N ALA A 2 20.35 73.92 -33.71
CA ALA A 2 20.65 74.19 -32.30
C ALA A 2 20.89 73.02 -31.30
N ALA A 3 22.15 72.98 -30.86
CA ALA A 3 22.69 72.28 -29.70
C ALA A 3 22.22 72.87 -28.35
N LYS A 4 22.38 72.11 -27.26
CA LYS A 4 23.15 72.53 -26.07
C LYS A 4 23.32 71.42 -25.03
N THR A 5 24.36 71.63 -24.25
CA THR A 5 25.20 70.71 -23.46
C THR A 5 25.08 70.93 -21.94
N PHE A 6 25.44 69.88 -21.17
CA PHE A 6 25.97 69.81 -19.78
C PHE A 6 25.11 70.38 -18.62
N SER A 7 24.94 69.70 -17.48
CA SER A 7 26.03 69.35 -16.54
C SER A 7 25.58 68.48 -15.33
N LYS A 8 26.38 67.44 -15.05
CA LYS A 8 27.02 67.05 -13.77
C LYS A 8 26.19 66.87 -12.47
N VAL A 9 26.09 65.62 -11.98
CA VAL A 9 26.20 65.30 -10.53
C VAL A 9 26.96 63.97 -10.35
N LYS A 10 28.09 64.02 -9.63
CA LYS A 10 28.78 62.85 -9.08
C LYS A 10 28.01 62.36 -7.85
N SER A 11 27.49 61.14 -7.85
CA SER A 11 27.01 60.49 -6.64
C SER A 11 28.02 59.43 -6.16
N LYS A 12 28.23 59.47 -4.85
CA LYS A 12 29.29 58.76 -4.12
C LYS A 12 29.05 57.26 -4.13
N THR A 13 30.14 56.51 -4.33
CA THR A 13 30.26 55.08 -4.07
C THR A 13 29.99 54.80 -2.59
N HIS A 14 28.83 54.24 -2.27
CA HIS A 14 28.59 53.61 -0.97
C HIS A 14 29.26 52.24 -0.95
N SER A 15 30.23 52.09 -0.05
CA SER A 15 30.85 50.82 0.30
C SER A 15 29.79 49.84 0.80
N LYS A 16 29.63 48.71 0.10
CA LYS A 16 28.81 47.58 0.55
C LYS A 16 29.40 47.02 1.84
N ALA A 17 28.69 47.20 2.96
CA ALA A 17 28.92 46.43 4.16
C ALA A 17 28.68 44.94 3.85
N LYS A 18 29.72 44.12 3.98
CA LYS A 18 29.63 42.66 3.84
C LYS A 18 28.92 42.11 5.09
N THR A 19 27.61 41.89 4.99
CA THR A 19 26.88 41.07 5.97
C THR A 19 27.34 39.63 5.78
N LYS A 20 28.16 39.11 6.70
CA LYS A 20 28.51 37.69 6.75
C LYS A 20 27.22 36.90 6.98
N ALA A 21 26.80 36.14 5.98
CA ALA A 21 25.76 35.13 6.14
C ALA A 21 26.25 34.09 7.15
N VAL A 22 25.70 34.12 8.36
CA VAL A 22 25.88 33.03 9.34
C VAL A 22 25.07 31.86 8.81
N SER A 23 25.79 30.90 8.22
CA SER A 23 25.27 29.58 7.89
C SER A 23 24.78 28.93 9.18
N VAL A 24 23.47 28.99 9.42
CA VAL A 24 22.81 28.17 10.42
C VAL A 24 22.91 26.74 9.90
N LYS A 25 23.93 26.01 10.36
CA LYS A 25 23.98 24.57 10.22
C LYS A 25 22.70 24.02 10.84
N LYS A 26 21.75 23.58 10.01
CA LYS A 26 20.60 22.79 10.47
C LYS A 26 21.15 21.59 11.22
N ALA A 27 21.09 21.64 12.55
CA ALA A 27 21.36 20.50 13.39
C ALA A 27 20.33 19.43 13.00
N LYS A 28 20.81 18.26 12.57
CA LYS A 28 19.96 17.08 12.41
C LYS A 28 19.34 16.81 13.78
N PRO A 29 18.01 16.70 13.94
CA PRO A 29 17.44 16.30 15.22
C PRO A 29 17.90 14.88 15.49
N LYS A 30 18.84 14.73 16.42
CA LYS A 30 19.19 13.45 17.03
C LYS A 30 18.20 13.22 18.17
N VAL A 31 17.01 12.77 17.82
CA VAL A 31 16.17 12.07 18.79
C VAL A 31 15.98 10.68 18.21
N ALA A 32 16.90 9.78 18.56
CA ALA A 32 16.72 8.35 18.36
C ALA A 32 15.84 7.87 19.52
N PHE A 33 14.53 8.14 19.43
CA PHE A 33 13.58 7.53 20.33
C PHE A 33 13.26 6.13 19.81
N ALA A 34 13.02 5.19 20.72
CA ALA A 34 12.54 3.86 20.39
C ALA A 34 11.01 3.89 20.32
N LEU A 35 10.45 3.03 19.46
CA LEU A 35 9.04 2.68 19.46
C LEU A 35 8.90 1.30 20.10
N SER A 36 7.79 1.02 20.78
CA SER A 36 7.47 -0.35 21.18
C SER A 36 7.21 -1.20 19.95
N LYS A 37 7.68 -2.45 20.02
CA LYS A 37 7.50 -3.49 19.01
C LYS A 37 6.77 -4.67 19.64
N GLY A 38 5.71 -5.15 19.00
CA GLY A 38 4.92 -6.27 19.49
C GLY A 38 4.11 -6.95 18.39
N PHE A 39 3.10 -7.73 18.78
CA PHE A 39 2.20 -8.46 17.89
C PHE A 39 0.76 -8.32 18.35
N ILE A 40 -0.19 -8.47 17.42
CA ILE A 40 -1.61 -8.55 17.78
C ILE A 40 -1.95 -9.94 18.33
N ASP A 41 -1.41 -10.98 17.70
CA ASP A 41 -1.50 -12.36 18.15
C ASP A 41 -0.08 -12.93 18.29
N PHE A 42 0.32 -13.33 19.50
CA PHE A 42 1.63 -13.93 19.74
C PHE A 42 1.78 -15.33 19.14
N LYS A 43 0.67 -16.04 18.86
CA LYS A 43 0.71 -17.35 18.20
C LYS A 43 0.94 -17.22 16.70
N ASN A 44 0.51 -16.10 16.11
CA ASN A 44 0.68 -15.79 14.70
C ASN A 44 1.28 -14.38 14.59
N PRO A 45 2.63 -14.27 14.61
CA PRO A 45 3.33 -12.99 14.58
C PRO A 45 3.24 -12.29 13.20
N LEU A 46 2.02 -11.96 12.77
CA LEU A 46 1.66 -11.26 11.55
C LEU A 46 0.40 -10.42 11.84
N PRO A 47 0.44 -9.09 11.72
CA PRO A 47 1.62 -8.25 11.47
C PRO A 47 2.48 -8.05 12.74
N VAL A 48 3.75 -7.69 12.56
CA VAL A 48 4.51 -7.04 13.62
C VAL A 48 4.04 -5.60 13.77
N VAL A 49 3.89 -5.13 15.01
CA VAL A 49 3.28 -3.84 15.33
C VAL A 49 4.29 -2.92 15.97
N TYR A 50 4.41 -1.70 15.42
CA TYR A 50 5.15 -0.59 16.01
C TYR A 50 4.18 0.46 16.56
N GLN A 51 4.40 0.90 17.80
CA GLN A 51 3.54 1.87 18.49
C GLN A 51 4.37 2.93 19.24
N PRO A 52 3.85 4.15 19.39
CA PRO A 52 4.46 5.14 20.27
C PRO A 52 4.24 4.77 21.74
N ASP A 53 5.26 5.01 22.56
CA ASP A 53 5.24 4.77 24.00
C ASP A 53 4.77 5.98 24.81
N SER A 54 4.63 7.15 24.17
CA SER A 54 4.14 8.38 24.79
C SER A 54 3.41 9.28 23.80
N GLU A 55 2.65 10.26 24.30
CA GLU A 55 1.92 11.23 23.47
C GLU A 55 2.88 12.05 22.58
N GLU A 56 4.05 12.39 23.09
CA GLU A 56 5.06 13.16 22.34
C GLU A 56 5.57 12.40 21.11
N GLN A 57 5.50 11.07 21.11
CA GLN A 57 5.98 10.23 20.00
C GLN A 57 4.93 10.05 18.88
N LYS A 58 3.66 10.35 19.11
CA LYS A 58 2.57 10.08 18.15
C LYS A 58 2.66 10.89 16.86
N GLY A 59 3.27 12.06 16.91
CA GLY A 59 3.31 12.98 15.76
C GLY A 59 3.87 12.34 14.48
N LYS A 60 3.23 12.60 13.33
CA LYS A 60 3.67 12.13 12.00
C LYS A 60 5.17 12.32 11.74
N GLN A 61 5.72 13.47 12.13
CA GLN A 61 7.14 13.78 11.89
C GLN A 61 8.08 12.85 12.67
N ASN A 62 7.66 12.42 13.87
CA ASN A 62 8.40 11.45 14.67
C ASN A 62 8.39 10.09 13.98
N LEU A 63 7.23 9.62 13.50
CA LEU A 63 7.15 8.39 12.72
C LEU A 63 8.06 8.42 11.49
N ILE A 64 8.05 9.51 10.72
CA ILE A 64 8.92 9.69 9.55
C ILE A 64 10.40 9.64 9.95
N GLN A 65 10.78 10.34 11.03
CA GLN A 65 12.15 10.33 11.53
C GLN A 65 12.58 8.94 11.98
N TRP A 66 11.71 8.22 12.68
CA TRP A 66 11.96 6.87 13.12
C TRP A 66 12.14 5.91 11.94
N ILE A 67 11.27 5.96 10.92
CA ILE A 67 11.39 5.14 9.70
C ILE A 67 12.73 5.39 9.01
N LYS A 68 13.13 6.67 8.88
CA LYS A 68 14.42 7.04 8.27
C LYS A 68 15.61 6.46 9.03
N SER A 69 15.57 6.47 10.36
CA SER A 69 16.64 5.93 11.21
C SER A 69 16.65 4.41 11.29
N ASN A 70 15.50 3.75 11.08
CA ASN A 70 15.33 2.31 11.30
C ASN A 70 15.02 1.52 10.00
N LYS A 71 15.36 2.06 8.82
CA LYS A 71 15.06 1.42 7.52
C LYS A 71 15.50 -0.04 7.43
N ARG A 72 16.67 -0.37 7.98
CA ARG A 72 17.19 -1.74 7.97
C ARG A 72 16.32 -2.66 8.81
N ALA A 73 16.07 -2.29 10.08
CA ALA A 73 15.20 -3.06 10.97
C ALA A 73 13.80 -3.25 10.37
N LEU A 74 13.22 -2.20 9.80
CA LEU A 74 11.92 -2.27 9.13
C LEU A 74 11.93 -3.23 7.92
N THR A 75 13.02 -3.24 7.15
CA THR A 75 13.18 -4.15 6.01
C THR A 75 13.34 -5.60 6.44
N ASP A 76 14.11 -5.83 7.50
CA ASP A 76 14.34 -7.17 8.04
C ASP A 76 13.05 -7.74 8.64
N ASP A 77 12.29 -6.92 9.37
CA ASP A 77 10.97 -7.28 9.90
C ASP A 77 9.97 -7.60 8.79
N LEU A 78 9.93 -6.79 7.72
CA LEU A 78 9.03 -7.05 6.61
C LEU A 78 9.35 -8.39 5.91
N LYS A 79 10.63 -8.77 5.83
CA LYS A 79 11.05 -10.08 5.28
C LYS A 79 10.69 -11.23 6.21
N GLU A 80 10.89 -11.05 7.51
CA GLU A 80 10.62 -12.07 8.52
C GLU A 80 9.12 -12.32 8.65
N TYR A 81 8.38 -11.28 9.03
CA TYR A 81 6.97 -11.39 9.40
C TYR A 81 6.01 -11.26 8.22
N GLY A 82 6.40 -10.58 7.14
CA GLY A 82 5.59 -10.40 5.93
C GLY A 82 4.70 -9.16 5.93
N ALA A 83 4.36 -8.59 7.10
CA ALA A 83 3.67 -7.31 7.20
C ALA A 83 4.05 -6.56 8.48
N VAL A 84 4.03 -5.23 8.39
CA VAL A 84 4.32 -4.30 9.48
C VAL A 84 3.14 -3.35 9.65
N LEU A 85 2.67 -3.16 10.88
CA LEU A 85 1.62 -2.23 11.24
C LEU A 85 2.18 -1.10 12.10
N PHE A 86 1.97 0.15 11.68
CA PHE A 86 2.19 1.32 12.53
C PHE A 86 0.85 1.74 13.16
N ARG A 87 0.75 1.70 14.48
CA ARG A 87 -0.50 1.96 15.21
C ARG A 87 -0.30 3.04 16.27
N GLY A 88 -1.27 3.94 16.39
CA GLY A 88 -1.28 4.99 17.42
C GLY A 88 -0.59 6.30 17.02
N PHE A 89 -0.28 6.51 15.74
CA PHE A 89 0.33 7.74 15.22
C PHE A 89 -0.70 8.73 14.66
N ASP A 90 -0.35 10.02 14.70
CA ASP A 90 -1.16 11.13 14.19
C ASP A 90 -1.04 11.26 12.66
N VAL A 91 -1.52 10.25 11.96
CA VAL A 91 -1.66 10.23 10.50
C VAL A 91 -3.14 10.36 10.20
N SER A 92 -3.60 11.59 9.94
CA SER A 92 -5.04 11.92 9.91
C SER A 92 -5.60 12.16 8.51
N SER A 93 -4.72 12.35 7.53
CA SER A 93 -5.10 12.62 6.14
C SER A 93 -4.43 11.65 5.15
N PRO A 94 -5.02 11.45 3.96
CA PRO A 94 -4.35 10.75 2.86
C PRO A 94 -2.98 11.35 2.50
N GLN A 95 -2.82 12.67 2.64
CA GLN A 95 -1.53 13.34 2.41
C GLN A 95 -0.50 12.99 3.49
N ASP A 96 -0.92 12.93 4.77
CA ASP A 96 -0.05 12.47 5.85
C ASP A 96 0.43 11.04 5.63
N PHE A 97 -0.48 10.18 5.15
CA PHE A 97 -0.15 8.80 4.81
C PHE A 97 0.89 8.74 3.69
N GLU A 98 0.69 9.50 2.60
CA GLU A 98 1.65 9.59 1.50
C GLU A 98 3.03 10.07 1.97
N ASP A 99 3.07 11.11 2.80
CA ASP A 99 4.30 11.65 3.40
C ASP A 99 5.05 10.59 4.23
N VAL A 100 4.34 9.65 4.86
CA VAL A 100 4.93 8.57 5.64
C VAL A 100 5.47 7.47 4.72
N ILE A 101 4.66 6.96 3.79
CA ILE A 101 5.02 5.77 2.99
C ILE A 101 6.19 6.02 2.04
N ILE A 102 6.37 7.24 1.54
CA ILE A 102 7.52 7.60 0.69
C ILE A 102 8.87 7.42 1.42
N ASN A 103 8.85 7.46 2.76
CA ASN A 103 10.03 7.22 3.57
C ASN A 103 10.30 5.72 3.81
N VAL A 104 9.26 4.88 3.70
CA VAL A 104 9.37 3.41 3.72
C VAL A 104 9.90 2.89 2.39
N ASP A 105 9.34 3.35 1.28
CA ASP A 105 9.78 3.03 -0.08
C ASP A 105 9.71 4.27 -0.96
N SER A 106 10.84 4.69 -1.53
CA SER A 106 10.91 5.87 -2.40
C SER A 106 10.44 5.59 -3.83
N ASN A 107 10.24 4.33 -4.22
CA ASN A 107 9.82 3.94 -5.57
C ASN A 107 8.31 3.62 -5.62
N LEU A 108 7.49 4.55 -5.10
CA LEU A 108 6.04 4.43 -5.17
C LEU A 108 5.56 4.45 -6.63
N LYS A 109 4.53 3.66 -6.92
CA LYS A 109 3.88 3.57 -8.23
C LYS A 109 2.43 3.96 -8.09
N ASN A 110 1.93 4.72 -9.06
CA ASN A 110 0.53 5.16 -9.14
C ASN A 110 -0.16 4.67 -10.41
N ASN A 111 0.53 3.89 -11.24
CA ASN A 111 -0.08 3.21 -12.39
C ASN A 111 -0.74 1.92 -11.92
N TYR A 112 -2.02 2.00 -11.57
CA TYR A 112 -2.81 0.85 -11.17
C TYR A 112 -3.31 0.10 -12.41
N LEU A 113 -2.85 -1.14 -12.58
CA LEU A 113 -3.20 -2.04 -13.69
C LEU A 113 -4.21 -3.11 -13.27
N GLY A 114 -4.87 -2.91 -12.13
CA GLY A 114 -5.90 -3.82 -11.65
C GLY A 114 -7.26 -3.55 -12.28
N THR A 115 -8.19 -4.44 -12.01
CA THR A 115 -9.48 -4.51 -12.71
C THR A 115 -10.61 -3.79 -11.98
N SER A 116 -10.45 -3.53 -10.69
CA SER A 116 -11.44 -2.82 -9.86
C SER A 116 -11.24 -1.31 -9.95
N PRO A 117 -12.29 -0.50 -10.18
CA PRO A 117 -12.17 0.95 -10.20
C PRO A 117 -11.68 1.47 -8.84
N ARG A 118 -10.83 2.50 -8.89
CA ARG A 118 -10.31 3.20 -7.71
C ARG A 118 -10.29 4.70 -7.98
N ASN A 119 -10.63 5.49 -6.97
CA ASN A 119 -10.56 6.94 -7.05
C ASN A 119 -9.21 7.41 -6.50
N GLN A 120 -8.49 8.20 -7.29
CA GLN A 120 -7.24 8.80 -6.85
C GLN A 120 -7.54 9.91 -5.82
N VAL A 121 -6.87 9.85 -4.65
CA VAL A 121 -7.07 10.83 -3.56
C VAL A 121 -5.85 11.74 -3.43
N THR A 122 -4.65 11.21 -3.64
CA THR A 122 -3.38 11.95 -3.70
C THR A 122 -2.53 11.41 -4.85
N GLN A 123 -1.24 11.77 -4.97
CA GLN A 123 -0.41 11.29 -6.07
C GLN A 123 -0.22 9.77 -6.05
N TYR A 124 -0.13 9.17 -4.86
CA TYR A 124 0.16 7.75 -4.64
C TYR A 124 -0.88 7.04 -3.75
N ALA A 125 -1.88 7.73 -3.20
CA ALA A 125 -2.98 7.11 -2.45
C ALA A 125 -4.28 7.11 -3.26
N PHE A 126 -4.95 5.95 -3.24
CA PHE A 126 -6.21 5.70 -3.94
C PHE A 126 -7.22 5.10 -2.95
N THR A 127 -8.51 5.26 -3.21
CA THR A 127 -9.53 4.53 -2.47
C THR A 127 -9.42 3.03 -2.75
N ALA A 128 -9.78 2.22 -1.75
CA ALA A 128 -9.96 0.78 -1.96
C ALA A 128 -11.18 0.51 -2.85
N THR A 129 -11.32 -0.72 -3.32
CA THR A 129 -12.47 -1.11 -4.15
C THR A 129 -13.79 -0.86 -3.42
N GLU A 130 -14.69 -0.14 -4.10
CA GLU A 130 -16.04 0.16 -3.62
C GLU A 130 -16.98 -1.00 -4.00
N LEU A 131 -16.82 -2.16 -3.35
CA LEU A 131 -17.84 -3.22 -3.37
C LEU A 131 -18.90 -2.94 -2.29
N PRO A 132 -20.15 -3.40 -2.47
CA PRO A 132 -21.15 -3.28 -1.41
C PRO A 132 -20.63 -3.96 -0.13
N PRO A 133 -20.78 -3.36 1.07
CA PRO A 133 -20.16 -3.83 2.31
C PRO A 133 -20.48 -5.28 2.71
N ALA A 134 -21.57 -5.84 2.17
CA ALA A 134 -21.99 -7.21 2.43
C ALA A 134 -21.14 -8.28 1.72
N TYR A 135 -20.32 -7.91 0.73
CA TYR A 135 -19.55 -8.89 -0.06
C TYR A 135 -18.13 -9.07 0.49
N PRO A 136 -17.77 -10.29 0.93
CA PRO A 136 -16.39 -10.56 1.31
C PRO A 136 -15.49 -10.60 0.08
N ILE A 137 -14.33 -9.95 0.18
CA ILE A 137 -13.27 -10.07 -0.82
C ILE A 137 -12.46 -11.33 -0.50
N MET A 138 -12.39 -12.25 -1.46
CA MET A 138 -11.61 -13.49 -1.31
C MET A 138 -10.13 -13.18 -1.17
N GLN A 139 -9.40 -14.00 -0.40
CA GLN A 139 -7.95 -13.86 -0.28
C GLN A 139 -7.26 -14.03 -1.64
N HIS A 140 -6.36 -13.12 -1.96
CA HIS A 140 -5.56 -13.14 -3.18
C HIS A 140 -4.26 -12.36 -2.98
N ALA A 141 -3.28 -12.60 -3.84
CA ALA A 141 -2.13 -11.73 -3.98
C ALA A 141 -2.44 -10.63 -5.00
N GLU A 142 -2.23 -9.37 -4.60
CA GLU A 142 -2.53 -8.18 -5.39
C GLU A 142 -1.89 -8.27 -6.79
N MET A 143 -2.72 -8.16 -7.82
CA MET A 143 -2.30 -8.17 -9.23
C MET A 143 -1.38 -9.35 -9.62
N SER A 144 -1.56 -10.52 -9.00
CA SER A 144 -0.76 -11.74 -9.24
C SER A 144 -0.84 -12.29 -10.67
N PHE A 145 -1.73 -11.75 -11.51
CA PHE A 145 -1.83 -12.05 -12.94
C PHE A 145 -0.89 -11.22 -13.81
N LEU A 146 -0.20 -10.21 -13.26
CA LEU A 146 0.81 -9.42 -13.99
C LEU A 146 2.15 -10.14 -13.98
N ASP A 147 2.97 -9.91 -15.03
CA ASP A 147 4.34 -10.43 -15.10
C ASP A 147 5.24 -9.91 -13.97
N SER A 148 4.99 -8.67 -13.52
CA SER A 148 5.71 -8.02 -12.44
C SER A 148 4.72 -7.44 -11.41
N PRO A 149 4.18 -8.28 -10.52
CA PRO A 149 3.24 -7.82 -9.49
C PRO A 149 3.93 -6.90 -8.45
N PRO A 150 3.15 -6.10 -7.71
CA PRO A 150 3.69 -5.21 -6.68
C PRO A 150 4.32 -6.02 -5.56
N LYS A 151 5.52 -5.60 -5.13
CA LYS A 151 6.26 -6.27 -4.03
C LYS A 151 5.81 -5.82 -2.64
N LYS A 152 5.16 -4.67 -2.56
CA LYS A 152 4.67 -4.05 -1.31
C LYS A 152 3.33 -3.40 -1.59
N LEU A 153 2.45 -3.46 -0.60
CA LEU A 153 1.17 -2.79 -0.59
C LEU A 153 1.04 -2.06 0.75
N PHE A 154 0.48 -0.85 0.71
CA PHE A 154 0.30 -0.02 1.89
C PHE A 154 -1.20 0.27 2.08
N PHE A 155 -1.66 0.14 3.32
CA PHE A 155 -3.04 0.43 3.71
C PHE A 155 -3.08 1.58 4.72
N TYR A 156 -4.15 2.37 4.64
CA TYR A 156 -4.42 3.46 5.56
C TYR A 156 -5.90 3.48 5.93
N CYS A 157 -6.16 3.48 7.23
CA CYS A 157 -7.51 3.58 7.78
C CYS A 157 -7.80 5.02 8.21
N LYS A 158 -8.46 5.80 7.33
CA LYS A 158 -8.93 7.15 7.67
C LYS A 158 -10.05 7.15 8.72
N LYS A 159 -10.99 6.21 8.59
CA LYS A 159 -12.12 6.03 9.50
C LYS A 159 -12.29 4.54 9.76
N ALA A 160 -12.15 4.13 11.01
CA ALA A 160 -12.38 2.75 11.40
C ALA A 160 -13.87 2.40 11.27
N PRO A 161 -14.22 1.23 10.71
CA PRO A 161 -15.58 0.72 10.72
C PRO A 161 -16.03 0.37 12.14
N GLU A 162 -17.33 0.52 12.43
CA GLU A 162 -17.91 0.14 13.73
C GLU A 162 -17.96 -1.39 13.91
N THR A 163 -18.25 -2.09 12.81
CA THR A 163 -18.36 -3.55 12.73
C THR A 163 -17.81 -4.04 11.38
N PHE A 164 -17.07 -5.14 11.38
CA PHE A 164 -16.43 -5.72 10.17
C PHE A 164 -15.51 -4.71 9.46
N GLY A 165 -15.29 -4.87 8.15
CA GLY A 165 -14.49 -3.94 7.34
C GLY A 165 -12.97 -4.04 7.53
N GLU A 166 -12.54 -5.10 8.20
CA GLU A 166 -11.13 -5.45 8.37
C GLU A 166 -10.50 -5.84 7.04
N THR A 167 -9.17 -5.78 6.97
CA THR A 167 -8.40 -6.28 5.83
C THR A 167 -7.60 -7.49 6.30
N PRO A 168 -8.17 -8.72 6.27
CA PRO A 168 -7.45 -9.91 6.70
C PRO A 168 -6.22 -10.14 5.82
N ILE A 169 -5.08 -10.31 6.47
CA ILE A 169 -3.82 -10.69 5.82
C ILE A 169 -3.47 -12.13 6.16
N THR A 170 -2.73 -12.80 5.28
CA THR A 170 -2.38 -14.22 5.45
C THR A 170 -0.98 -14.48 4.93
N ASP A 171 -0.21 -15.26 5.69
CA ASP A 171 1.11 -15.70 5.27
C ASP A 171 1.00 -16.82 4.23
N LEU A 172 1.15 -16.47 2.95
CA LEU A 172 1.10 -17.42 1.85
C LEU A 172 2.22 -18.48 1.91
N ARG A 173 3.31 -18.24 2.65
CA ARG A 173 4.37 -19.25 2.87
C ARG A 173 3.85 -20.38 3.76
N LYS A 174 3.12 -20.04 4.83
CA LYS A 174 2.46 -21.03 5.69
C LYS A 174 1.40 -21.80 4.94
N VAL A 175 0.57 -21.09 4.15
CA VAL A 175 -0.44 -21.74 3.30
C VAL A 175 0.22 -22.73 2.34
N LEU A 176 1.31 -22.34 1.66
CA LEU A 176 2.03 -23.24 0.76
C LEU A 176 2.56 -24.49 1.48
N ASN A 177 3.08 -24.35 2.70
CA ASN A 177 3.56 -25.47 3.50
C ASN A 177 2.44 -26.43 3.94
N GLU A 178 1.22 -25.93 4.14
CA GLU A 178 0.05 -26.73 4.51
C GLU A 178 -0.61 -27.44 3.31
N VAL A 179 -0.39 -26.94 2.08
CA VAL A 179 -0.93 -27.57 0.87
C VAL A 179 -0.27 -28.94 0.66
N PRO A 180 -1.00 -30.05 0.50
CA PRO A 180 -0.40 -31.38 0.32
C PRO A 180 0.57 -31.47 -0.88
N ASP A 181 1.64 -32.23 -0.72
CA ASP A 181 2.74 -32.36 -1.69
C ASP A 181 2.24 -32.72 -3.11
N PHE A 182 1.31 -33.68 -3.22
CA PHE A 182 0.76 -34.10 -4.51
C PHE A 182 0.01 -32.97 -5.24
N ILE A 183 -0.51 -31.98 -4.52
CA ILE A 183 -1.11 -30.78 -5.10
C ILE A 183 -0.01 -29.85 -5.59
N ARG A 184 1.02 -29.57 -4.77
CA ARG A 184 2.15 -28.70 -5.15
C ARG A 184 2.85 -29.21 -6.40
N GLU A 185 3.20 -30.50 -6.44
CA GLU A 185 3.83 -31.13 -7.60
C GLU A 185 2.98 -31.01 -8.87
N LYS A 186 1.66 -31.14 -8.73
CA LYS A 186 0.75 -31.03 -9.86
C LYS A 186 0.73 -29.60 -10.41
N PHE A 187 0.80 -28.58 -9.56
CA PHE A 187 0.88 -27.18 -9.98
C PHE A 187 2.22 -26.88 -10.66
N GLU A 188 3.34 -27.36 -10.10
CA GLU A 188 4.68 -27.20 -10.67
C GLU A 188 4.81 -27.86 -12.06
N LYS A 189 4.29 -29.09 -12.22
CA LYS A 189 4.36 -29.84 -13.49
C LYS A 189 3.44 -29.27 -14.57
N LYS A 190 2.26 -28.72 -14.21
CA LYS A 190 1.22 -28.37 -15.18
C LYS A 190 1.19 -26.91 -15.63
N LYS A 191 2.04 -26.03 -15.07
CA LYS A 191 2.11 -24.58 -15.39
C LYS A 191 0.74 -23.99 -15.71
N PHE A 192 -0.08 -23.75 -14.69
CA PHE A 192 -1.40 -23.15 -14.90
C PHE A 192 -1.23 -21.73 -15.45
N VAL A 193 -1.92 -21.46 -16.55
CA VAL A 193 -2.15 -20.10 -17.05
C VAL A 193 -3.46 -19.63 -16.44
N ILE A 194 -3.45 -18.49 -15.75
CA ILE A 194 -4.69 -17.80 -15.38
C ILE A 194 -5.27 -17.27 -16.70
N PRO A 195 -6.38 -17.84 -17.22
CA PRO A 195 -6.95 -17.30 -18.44
C PRO A 195 -7.40 -15.86 -18.16
N GLU A 196 -7.11 -14.97 -19.10
CA GLU A 196 -7.43 -13.53 -19.11
C GLU A 196 -8.90 -13.22 -18.76
N PHE A 197 -9.78 -14.22 -18.82
CA PHE A 197 -11.20 -14.18 -18.42
C PHE A 197 -11.50 -14.21 -16.91
N MET A 198 -10.50 -14.26 -16.03
CA MET A 198 -10.71 -13.95 -14.60
C MET A 198 -10.65 -12.43 -14.32
N THR A 199 -10.63 -11.62 -15.38
CA THR A 199 -11.06 -10.23 -15.36
C THR A 199 -12.53 -10.20 -14.99
N VAL A 200 -12.80 -9.92 -13.71
CA VAL A 200 -13.99 -9.25 -13.15
C VAL A 200 -15.29 -9.48 -13.91
N LEU A 201 -16.28 -10.07 -13.22
CA LEU A 201 -17.69 -9.77 -13.49
C LEU A 201 -17.81 -8.24 -13.62
N ARG A 202 -17.74 -7.73 -14.86
CA ARG A 202 -18.06 -6.34 -15.17
C ARG A 202 -19.49 -6.17 -14.72
N ILE A 203 -19.67 -5.55 -13.58
CA ILE A 203 -20.90 -4.80 -13.35
C ILE A 203 -20.65 -3.48 -14.06
N ASP A 204 -20.77 -3.49 -15.40
CA ASP A 204 -20.95 -2.27 -16.16
C ASP A 204 -22.25 -1.62 -15.62
N PRO A 205 -22.28 -0.33 -15.27
CA PRO A 205 -23.51 0.32 -14.81
C PRO A 205 -24.53 0.54 -15.94
N VAL A 206 -24.23 0.16 -17.18
CA VAL A 206 -25.13 0.35 -18.32
C VAL A 206 -25.02 -0.85 -19.24
N PHE A 207 -26.05 -1.70 -19.21
CA PHE A 207 -26.35 -2.63 -20.29
C PHE A 207 -26.44 -1.84 -21.61
N ASN A 208 -25.53 -2.10 -22.55
CA ASN A 208 -25.83 -1.88 -23.96
C ASN A 208 -25.10 -2.93 -24.81
N PHE A 209 -25.88 -3.74 -25.53
CA PHE A 209 -25.37 -4.72 -26.49
C PHE A 209 -24.78 -3.98 -27.69
N GLY A 210 -23.48 -4.14 -27.90
CA GLY A 210 -22.78 -3.74 -29.10
C GLY A 210 -21.64 -4.71 -29.35
N GLU A 211 -21.81 -5.58 -30.35
CA GLU A 211 -20.78 -6.48 -30.87
C GLU A 211 -19.49 -5.71 -31.16
N GLN A 212 -18.31 -6.24 -30.79
CA GLN A 212 -17.17 -6.40 -31.70
C GLN A 212 -16.19 -7.47 -31.17
N ASN A 213 -15.71 -8.27 -32.12
CA ASN A 213 -14.94 -9.50 -32.01
C ASN A 213 -13.49 -9.31 -31.53
N VAL A 214 -13.02 -10.13 -30.58
CA VAL A 214 -11.61 -10.60 -30.55
C VAL A 214 -11.51 -12.03 -30.00
N GLY A 215 -11.24 -12.98 -30.91
CA GLY A 215 -10.42 -14.19 -30.69
C GLY A 215 -10.79 -15.18 -29.58
N THR A 216 -11.70 -16.12 -29.85
CA THR A 216 -11.80 -17.37 -29.07
C THR A 216 -10.98 -18.49 -29.73
N ARG A 217 -10.05 -19.10 -28.98
CA ARG A 217 -9.53 -20.43 -29.32
C ARG A 217 -9.46 -21.32 -28.07
N CYS A 218 -10.57 -22.05 -27.89
CA CYS A 218 -10.66 -23.43 -27.43
C CYS A 218 -10.01 -23.82 -26.07
N PHE A 219 -10.76 -23.69 -24.95
CA PHE A 219 -10.67 -24.64 -23.82
C PHE A 219 -11.92 -24.62 -22.91
N LYS A 220 -13.13 -24.75 -23.48
CA LYS A 220 -14.38 -24.38 -22.77
C LYS A 220 -15.30 -25.52 -22.29
N ARG A 221 -14.83 -26.72 -21.93
CA ARG A 221 -15.81 -27.77 -21.51
C ARG A 221 -15.48 -28.77 -20.40
N LYS A 222 -14.31 -28.71 -19.72
CA LYS A 222 -13.97 -29.71 -18.68
C LYS A 222 -13.83 -29.20 -17.24
N ILE A 223 -13.70 -27.90 -17.00
CA ILE A 223 -13.43 -27.36 -15.63
C ILE A 223 -14.72 -27.11 -14.83
N GLU A 224 -15.83 -26.81 -15.49
CA GLU A 224 -17.08 -26.41 -14.82
C GLU A 224 -17.77 -27.55 -14.05
N LYS A 225 -17.69 -28.79 -14.54
CA LYS A 225 -18.32 -29.96 -13.89
C LYS A 225 -17.58 -30.45 -12.65
N ARG A 226 -16.29 -30.11 -12.46
CA ARG A 226 -15.47 -30.61 -11.34
C ARG A 226 -15.45 -29.66 -10.14
N TRP A 227 -15.59 -28.35 -10.37
CA TRP A 227 -15.65 -27.34 -9.31
C TRP A 227 -16.98 -27.33 -8.54
N LYS A 228 -18.13 -27.51 -9.21
CA LYS A 228 -19.45 -27.61 -8.55
C LYS A 228 -19.57 -28.82 -7.59
N ARG A 229 -18.69 -29.81 -7.71
CA ARG A 229 -18.70 -31.02 -6.86
C ARG A 229 -17.84 -30.86 -5.59
N PHE A 230 -16.88 -29.94 -5.58
CA PHE A 230 -15.97 -29.72 -4.44
C PHE A 230 -16.55 -28.73 -3.41
N LEU A 231 -17.34 -27.74 -3.85
CA LEU A 231 -17.94 -26.74 -2.96
C LEU A 231 -19.22 -27.20 -2.23
N LYS A 232 -19.66 -28.45 -2.41
CA LYS A 232 -20.92 -28.94 -1.82
C LYS A 232 -20.79 -29.41 -0.37
N ASN A 233 -19.57 -29.64 0.13
CA ASN A 233 -19.33 -30.12 1.50
C ASN A 233 -18.28 -29.26 2.19
N LYS A 234 -18.72 -28.22 2.90
CA LYS A 234 -18.18 -27.68 4.17
C LYS A 234 -18.68 -26.24 4.34
N THR A 235 -19.86 -26.10 4.90
CA THR A 235 -20.27 -24.90 5.63
C THR A 235 -19.51 -24.90 6.95
N LEU A 236 -18.45 -24.10 7.06
CA LEU A 236 -17.87 -23.74 8.35
C LEU A 236 -18.36 -22.34 8.69
N ARG A 237 -19.30 -22.27 9.65
CA ARG A 237 -19.63 -21.03 10.34
C ARG A 237 -18.47 -20.68 11.25
N TRP A 238 -18.02 -19.43 11.22
CA TRP A 238 -17.10 -18.90 12.22
C TRP A 238 -17.85 -17.86 13.07
N ASN A 239 -17.75 -18.04 14.38
CA ASN A 239 -18.46 -17.30 15.42
C ASN A 239 -17.37 -16.55 16.22
N GLY A 240 -17.55 -15.25 16.42
CA GLY A 240 -16.80 -14.50 17.44
C GLY A 240 -15.58 -13.73 16.96
N SER A 241 -15.77 -12.41 16.91
CA SER A 241 -14.89 -11.38 17.49
C SER A 241 -13.37 -11.53 17.29
N ALA A 242 -12.84 -10.94 16.23
CA ALA A 242 -11.51 -10.36 16.23
C ALA A 242 -11.56 -9.08 15.40
N ARG A 243 -10.93 -8.01 15.91
CA ARG A 243 -10.82 -6.67 15.31
C ARG A 243 -9.39 -6.46 14.81
N ILE A 244 -9.10 -6.38 13.50
CA ILE A 244 -7.77 -5.93 13.01
C ILE A 244 -7.80 -5.12 11.68
N VAL A 245 -7.09 -3.99 11.70
CA VAL A 245 -6.46 -3.26 10.56
C VAL A 245 -5.01 -3.70 10.42
#